data_AF-A0A2E8TP57-F1
#
_entry.id   AF-A0A2E8TP57-F1
#
_cell.length_a   1.000
_cell.length_b   1.000
_cell.length_c   1.000
_cell.angle_alpha   90.00
_cell.angle_beta   90.00
_cell.angle_gamma   90.00
#
_symmetry.space_group_name_H-M   'P 1'
#
loop_
_entity.id
_entity.type
_entity.pdbx_description
1 polymer ?
#
loop_
_entity_poly.entity_id
_entity_poly.type
_entity_poly.pdbx_seq_one_letter_code
_entity_poly.pdbx_strand_id
1 'polypeptide(L)'
;MNNVIGPKGERWMPIHTIVPHSKSHEAMKKIAKLLENNQSELDENKIGVGFLYTVISNNGFVIEPVFFTPDSIDEIHREVVEDNVLKNIDCFEENLDARELTLRLRAELLRLFEDIGGVHMQIGKSYNFKRGLRDEAWSLIKNIKDIIDPKKAINPGALSLNANDKRD
;
A
#
# COMPACT_ATOMS: atom_id res chain seq x y z
N MET A 1 14.87 3.63 11.67
CA MET A 1 13.42 3.68 11.38
C MET A 1 12.84 2.36 11.84
N ASN A 2 12.23 2.34 13.04
CA ASN A 2 11.90 1.06 13.68
C ASN A 2 10.46 0.59 13.36
N ASN A 3 9.59 1.50 12.91
CA ASN A 3 8.18 1.24 12.59
C ASN A 3 7.97 0.72 11.15
N VAL A 4 8.79 -0.25 10.75
CA VAL A 4 8.69 -0.98 9.46
C VAL A 4 8.54 -2.50 9.66
N ILE A 5 8.62 -2.93 10.91
CA ILE A 5 8.46 -4.31 11.35
C ILE A 5 7.58 -4.33 12.61
N GLY A 6 6.92 -5.47 12.84
CA GLY A 6 6.07 -5.68 13.99
C GLY A 6 6.82 -6.04 15.25
N PRO A 7 6.12 -6.03 16.40
CA PRO A 7 6.71 -6.33 17.70
C PRO A 7 7.37 -7.71 17.77
N LYS A 8 6.97 -8.67 16.91
CA LYS A 8 7.59 -10.00 16.82
C LYS A 8 8.47 -10.16 15.57
N GLY A 9 8.63 -9.10 14.78
CA GLY A 9 9.36 -9.12 13.51
C GLY A 9 8.48 -9.38 12.29
N GLU A 10 7.16 -9.21 12.39
CA GLU A 10 6.26 -9.29 11.22
C GLU A 10 6.58 -8.16 10.22
N ARG A 11 6.44 -8.41 8.91
CA ARG A 11 6.50 -7.30 7.94
C ARG A 11 5.30 -6.39 8.12
N TRP A 12 5.53 -5.08 8.27
CA TRP A 12 4.47 -4.09 8.24
C TRP A 12 4.18 -3.67 6.81
N MET A 13 2.99 -4.03 6.33
CA MET A 13 2.57 -3.70 4.98
C MET A 13 1.34 -2.79 5.05
N PRO A 14 1.51 -1.47 5.28
CA PRO A 14 0.41 -0.50 5.33
C PRO A 14 -0.09 -0.14 3.94
N ILE A 15 -1.40 0.01 3.80
CA ILE A 15 -2.03 0.60 2.62
C ILE A 15 -3.08 1.57 3.11
N HIS A 16 -3.22 2.73 2.46
CA HIS A 16 -4.14 3.75 2.96
C HIS A 16 -4.96 4.39 1.87
N THR A 17 -6.06 4.98 2.31
CA THR A 17 -6.87 5.89 1.52
C THR A 17 -7.24 7.10 2.35
N ILE A 18 -7.43 8.23 1.68
CA ILE A 18 -7.97 9.46 2.25
C ILE A 18 -9.30 9.72 1.58
N VAL A 19 -10.34 9.89 2.39
CA VAL A 19 -11.70 10.19 1.94
C VAL A 19 -12.26 11.41 2.65
N PRO A 20 -13.26 12.11 2.08
CA PRO A 20 -14.02 13.12 2.81
C PRO A 20 -14.68 12.52 4.06
N HIS A 21 -14.85 13.31 5.12
CA HIS A 21 -15.54 12.86 6.35
C HIS A 21 -16.92 12.26 6.09
N SER A 22 -17.68 12.80 5.12
CA SER A 22 -19.01 12.28 4.74
C SER A 22 -18.97 10.85 4.17
N LYS A 23 -17.81 10.38 3.70
CA LYS A 23 -17.62 9.05 3.12
C LYS A 23 -16.86 8.08 4.02
N SER A 24 -16.30 8.55 5.14
CA SER A 24 -15.41 7.72 5.99
C SER A 24 -16.10 6.47 6.52
N HIS A 25 -17.35 6.59 6.97
CA HIS A 25 -18.13 5.47 7.48
C HIS A 25 -18.39 4.39 6.43
N GLU A 26 -18.76 4.79 5.22
CA GLU A 26 -18.99 3.86 4.11
C GLU A 26 -17.70 3.16 3.69
N ALA A 27 -16.58 3.92 3.61
CA ALA A 27 -15.27 3.38 3.30
C ALA A 27 -14.83 2.34 4.35
N MET A 28 -14.93 2.64 5.65
CA MET A 28 -14.61 1.70 6.73
C MET A 28 -15.43 0.41 6.65
N LYS A 29 -16.74 0.52 6.38
CA LYS A 29 -17.60 -0.67 6.19
C LYS A 29 -17.17 -1.53 5.02
N LYS A 30 -16.86 -0.93 3.87
CA LYS A 30 -16.40 -1.66 2.68
C LYS A 30 -15.07 -2.38 2.94
N ILE A 31 -14.14 -1.72 3.64
CA ILE A 31 -12.85 -2.30 4.01
C ILE A 31 -13.03 -3.47 4.99
N ALA A 32 -13.78 -3.26 6.07
CA ALA A 32 -14.08 -4.31 7.04
C ALA A 32 -14.72 -5.53 6.36
N LYS A 33 -15.68 -5.29 5.46
CA LYS A 33 -16.34 -6.38 4.73
C LYS A 33 -15.38 -7.18 3.85
N LEU A 34 -14.43 -6.52 3.19
CA LEU A 34 -13.39 -7.19 2.39
C LEU A 34 -12.53 -8.09 3.28
N LEU A 35 -12.09 -7.59 4.44
CA LEU A 35 -11.27 -8.38 5.37
C LEU A 35 -12.06 -9.54 6.00
N GLU A 36 -13.30 -9.31 6.42
CA GLU A 36 -14.20 -10.35 6.94
C GLU A 36 -14.39 -11.50 5.95
N ASN A 37 -14.53 -11.18 4.66
CA ASN A 37 -14.67 -12.20 3.61
C ASN A 37 -13.40 -13.05 3.44
N ASN A 38 -12.24 -12.60 3.92
CA ASN A 38 -10.95 -13.29 3.82
C ASN A 38 -10.44 -13.73 5.22
N GLN A 39 -11.27 -13.70 6.26
CA GLN A 39 -10.83 -13.95 7.65
C GLN A 39 -10.22 -15.35 7.84
N SER A 40 -10.77 -16.39 7.20
CA SER A 40 -10.22 -17.75 7.30
C SER A 40 -8.77 -17.82 6.80
N GLU A 41 -8.50 -17.23 5.63
CA GLU A 41 -7.16 -17.21 5.04
C GLU A 41 -6.18 -16.39 5.90
N LEU A 42 -6.64 -15.26 6.45
CA LEU A 42 -5.87 -14.45 7.39
C LEU A 42 -5.50 -15.23 8.65
N ASP A 43 -6.45 -15.96 9.23
CA ASP A 43 -6.25 -16.75 10.45
C ASP A 43 -5.31 -17.93 10.21
N GLU A 44 -5.49 -18.66 9.09
CA GLU A 44 -4.63 -19.77 8.67
C GLU A 44 -3.17 -19.33 8.50
N ASN A 45 -2.96 -18.15 7.91
CA ASN A 45 -1.64 -17.56 7.71
C ASN A 45 -1.14 -16.73 8.90
N LYS A 46 -1.92 -16.64 9.99
CA LYS A 46 -1.62 -15.85 11.19
C LYS A 46 -1.32 -14.37 10.89
N ILE A 47 -1.97 -13.80 9.88
CA ILE A 47 -1.80 -12.41 9.47
C ILE A 47 -2.72 -11.54 10.32
N GLY A 48 -2.13 -10.67 11.15
CA GLY A 48 -2.88 -9.63 11.86
C GLY A 48 -3.21 -8.46 10.93
N VAL A 49 -4.36 -7.81 11.14
CA VAL A 49 -4.68 -6.54 10.48
C VAL A 49 -5.03 -5.49 11.53
N GLY A 50 -4.20 -4.46 11.63
CA GLY A 50 -4.44 -3.28 12.44
C GLY A 50 -5.01 -2.15 11.61
N PHE A 51 -5.53 -1.12 12.27
CA PHE A 51 -6.03 0.07 11.63
C PHE A 51 -5.44 1.32 12.27
N LEU A 52 -4.99 2.24 11.41
CA LEU A 52 -4.72 3.61 11.77
C LEU A 52 -5.80 4.51 11.16
N TYR A 53 -6.38 5.36 12.00
CA TYR A 53 -7.36 6.36 11.63
C TYR A 53 -6.87 7.74 12.03
N THR A 54 -6.87 8.68 11.08
CA THR A 54 -6.40 10.05 11.33
C THR A 54 -7.24 11.06 10.58
N VAL A 55 -7.57 12.17 11.25
CA VAL A 55 -8.24 13.32 10.63
C VAL A 55 -7.19 14.26 10.01
N ILE A 56 -7.42 14.70 8.77
CA ILE A 56 -6.63 15.72 8.07
C ILE A 56 -7.47 17.00 8.00
N SER A 57 -7.24 17.89 8.96
CA SER A 57 -7.98 19.15 9.08
C SER A 57 -9.50 18.90 9.01
N ASN A 58 -10.24 19.73 8.28
CA ASN A 58 -11.71 19.63 8.19
C ASN A 58 -12.19 18.87 6.95
N ASN A 59 -11.29 18.32 6.14
CA ASN A 59 -11.62 17.86 4.77
C ASN A 59 -11.28 16.40 4.51
N GLY A 60 -10.36 15.80 5.27
CA GLY A 60 -9.83 14.47 4.98
C GLY A 60 -9.87 13.54 6.18
N PHE A 61 -10.08 12.27 5.91
CA PHE A 61 -9.99 11.19 6.88
C PHE A 61 -9.15 10.06 6.29
N VAL A 62 -8.01 9.78 6.94
CA VAL A 62 -7.14 8.65 6.61
C VAL A 62 -7.71 7.39 7.21
N ILE A 63 -7.81 6.36 6.39
CA ILE A 63 -8.05 4.99 6.81
C ILE A 63 -6.89 4.15 6.30
N GLU A 64 -6.15 3.52 7.20
CA GLU A 64 -4.97 2.74 6.87
C GLU A 64 -5.05 1.34 7.52
N PRO A 65 -5.45 0.32 6.76
CA PRO A 65 -5.18 -1.07 7.11
C PRO A 65 -3.68 -1.36 7.09
N VAL A 66 -3.20 -1.98 8.16
CA VAL A 66 -1.80 -2.40 8.31
C VAL A 66 -1.77 -3.90 8.50
N PHE A 67 -1.21 -4.62 7.53
CA PHE A 67 -1.00 -6.05 7.63
C PHE A 67 0.29 -6.33 8.40
N PHE A 68 0.19 -7.19 9.42
CA PHE A 68 1.31 -7.76 10.17
C PHE A 68 1.57 -9.15 9.58
N THR A 69 2.45 -9.23 8.59
CA THR A 69 2.67 -10.48 7.82
C THR A 69 3.82 -11.27 8.44
N PRO A 70 3.59 -12.52 8.93
CA PRO A 70 4.62 -13.36 9.52
C PRO A 70 5.47 -14.01 8.42
N ASP A 71 6.38 -13.23 7.85
CA ASP A 71 7.27 -13.59 6.75
C ASP A 71 8.66 -12.96 6.98
N SER A 72 9.70 -13.57 6.41
CA SER A 72 11.09 -13.15 6.59
C SER A 72 11.31 -11.70 6.19
N ILE A 73 11.99 -10.89 6.99
CA ILE A 73 12.20 -9.47 6.66
C ILE A 73 13.20 -9.28 5.50
N ASP A 74 12.91 -8.33 4.60
CA ASP A 74 13.84 -7.92 3.52
C ASP A 74 15.15 -7.31 4.04
N GLU A 75 16.18 -7.30 3.20
CA GLU A 75 17.50 -6.70 3.48
C GLU A 75 17.39 -5.23 3.92
N ILE A 76 16.53 -4.44 3.27
CA ILE A 76 16.29 -3.04 3.64
C ILE A 76 15.82 -2.90 5.09
N HIS A 77 15.04 -3.84 5.63
CA HIS A 77 14.64 -3.80 7.03
C HIS A 77 15.84 -3.96 7.95
N ARG A 78 16.79 -4.84 7.59
CA ARG A 78 18.02 -5.05 8.35
C ARG A 78 18.95 -3.83 8.33
N GLU A 79 18.89 -3.04 7.26
CA GLU A 79 19.67 -1.80 7.16
C GLU A 79 19.05 -0.63 7.94
N VAL A 80 17.72 -0.51 7.97
CA VAL A 80 17.05 0.68 8.52
C VAL A 80 16.58 0.54 9.96
N VAL A 81 16.37 -0.69 10.44
CA VAL A 81 15.98 -0.96 11.83
C VAL A 81 17.22 -1.01 12.70
N GLU A 82 17.15 -0.38 13.87
CA GLU A 82 18.28 -0.36 14.81
C GLU A 82 18.63 -1.77 15.32
N ASP A 83 19.93 -2.06 15.44
CA ASP A 83 20.45 -3.38 15.86
C ASP A 83 19.89 -3.87 17.19
N ASN A 84 19.65 -2.94 18.14
CA ASN A 84 19.08 -3.28 19.45
C ASN A 84 17.64 -3.76 19.34
N VAL A 85 16.88 -3.30 18.35
CA VAL A 85 15.52 -3.80 18.07
C VAL A 85 15.61 -5.16 17.39
N LEU A 86 16.46 -5.29 16.37
CA LEU A 86 16.62 -6.56 15.63
C LEU A 86 17.06 -7.73 16.52
N LYS A 87 17.89 -7.47 17.54
CA LYS A 87 18.34 -8.50 18.50
C LYS A 87 17.24 -8.98 19.45
N ASN A 88 16.15 -8.23 19.58
CA ASN A 88 15.09 -8.47 20.56
C ASN A 88 13.75 -8.91 19.91
N ILE A 89 13.75 -9.20 18.61
CA ILE A 89 12.59 -9.71 17.88
C ILE A 89 12.90 -11.11 17.35
N ASP A 90 11.90 -11.99 17.38
CA ASP A 90 12.08 -13.39 16.97
C ASP A 90 12.37 -13.51 15.45
N CYS A 91 11.80 -12.59 14.66
CA CYS A 91 11.73 -12.68 13.20
C CYS A 91 10.99 -13.94 12.72
N PHE A 92 10.70 -13.99 11.43
CA PHE A 92 10.04 -15.13 10.80
C PHE A 92 10.93 -15.70 9.71
N GLU A 93 10.78 -17.00 9.46
CA GLU A 93 11.30 -17.64 8.25
C GLU A 93 10.47 -17.23 7.04
N GLU A 94 10.94 -17.57 5.84
CA GLU A 94 10.19 -17.29 4.62
C GLU A 94 8.83 -17.99 4.64
N ASN A 95 7.79 -17.20 4.37
CA ASN A 95 6.40 -17.63 4.31
C ASN A 95 5.74 -17.05 3.06
N LEU A 96 5.83 -17.80 1.96
CA LEU A 96 5.30 -17.37 0.66
C LEU A 96 3.78 -17.23 0.67
N ASP A 97 3.06 -18.13 1.34
CA ASP A 97 1.60 -18.11 1.40
C ASP A 97 1.10 -16.82 2.07
N ALA A 98 1.70 -16.43 3.20
CA ALA A 98 1.34 -15.19 3.88
C ALA A 98 1.71 -13.95 3.04
N ARG A 99 2.86 -13.98 2.37
CA ARG A 99 3.32 -12.91 1.47
C ARG A 99 2.36 -12.71 0.31
N GLU A 100 2.01 -13.78 -0.38
CA GLU A 100 1.11 -13.75 -1.54
C GLU A 100 -0.30 -13.31 -1.14
N LEU A 101 -0.82 -13.80 -0.01
CA LEU A 101 -2.10 -13.38 0.54
C LEU A 101 -2.12 -11.88 0.86
N THR A 102 -1.11 -11.36 1.58
CA THR A 102 -1.03 -9.92 1.86
C THR A 102 -0.94 -9.10 0.57
N LEU A 103 -0.15 -9.52 -0.42
CA LEU A 103 -0.05 -8.81 -1.71
C LEU A 103 -1.39 -8.80 -2.45
N ARG A 104 -2.12 -9.93 -2.47
CA ARG A 104 -3.47 -10.03 -3.06
C ARG A 104 -4.44 -9.09 -2.36
N LEU A 105 -4.55 -9.15 -1.04
CA LEU A 105 -5.49 -8.32 -0.27
C LEU A 105 -5.17 -6.83 -0.39
N ARG A 106 -3.88 -6.46 -0.43
CA ARG A 106 -3.48 -5.07 -0.73
C ARG A 106 -3.93 -4.63 -2.12
N ALA A 107 -3.83 -5.49 -3.13
CA ALA A 107 -4.30 -5.17 -4.48
C ALA A 107 -5.84 -5.07 -4.55
N GLU A 108 -6.57 -5.87 -3.79
CA GLU A 108 -8.03 -5.76 -3.66
C GLU A 108 -8.45 -4.47 -2.93
N LEU A 109 -7.78 -4.14 -1.82
CA LEU A 109 -7.99 -2.87 -1.11
C LEU A 109 -7.67 -1.66 -1.99
N LEU A 110 -6.59 -1.73 -2.77
CA LEU A 110 -6.25 -0.70 -3.75
C LEU A 110 -7.40 -0.46 -4.73
N ARG A 111 -7.93 -1.52 -5.34
CA ARG A 111 -9.08 -1.42 -6.27
C ARG A 111 -10.31 -0.85 -5.57
N LEU A 112 -10.59 -1.28 -4.35
CA LEU A 112 -11.67 -0.73 -3.53
C LEU A 112 -11.48 0.77 -3.29
N PHE A 113 -10.25 1.21 -3.01
CA PHE A 113 -9.93 2.62 -2.79
C PHE A 113 -10.10 3.46 -4.07
N GLU A 114 -9.73 2.91 -5.22
CA GLU A 114 -9.98 3.54 -6.52
C GLU A 114 -11.50 3.70 -6.75
N ASP A 115 -12.29 2.67 -6.48
CA ASP A 115 -13.74 2.68 -6.72
C ASP A 115 -14.52 3.64 -5.78
N ILE A 116 -14.04 3.86 -4.54
CA ILE A 116 -14.63 4.86 -3.64
C ILE A 116 -14.18 6.30 -3.96
N GLY A 117 -13.24 6.47 -4.90
CA GLY A 117 -12.63 7.75 -5.25
C GLY A 117 -11.70 8.29 -4.16
N GLY A 118 -10.97 7.38 -3.49
CA GLY A 118 -10.01 7.73 -2.47
C GLY A 118 -8.74 8.38 -3.04
N VAL A 119 -8.07 9.20 -2.23
CA VAL A 119 -6.79 9.81 -2.59
C VAL A 119 -5.65 9.26 -1.73
N HIS A 120 -4.42 9.32 -2.24
CA HIS A 120 -3.28 8.60 -1.67
C HIS A 120 -2.05 9.49 -1.53
N MET A 121 -1.25 9.23 -0.51
CA MET A 121 0.06 9.89 -0.29
C MET A 121 1.23 9.08 -0.87
N GLN A 122 1.02 7.78 -1.15
CA GLN A 122 2.04 6.84 -1.57
C GLN A 122 1.83 6.37 -3.03
N ILE A 123 1.56 7.28 -3.96
CA ILE A 123 1.14 6.93 -5.33
C ILE A 123 2.19 6.08 -6.06
N GLY A 124 3.47 6.49 -5.98
CA GLY A 124 4.65 5.70 -6.34
C GLY A 124 4.49 4.77 -7.57
N LYS A 125 4.73 3.47 -7.34
CA LYS A 125 4.55 2.40 -8.34
C LYS A 125 3.32 1.54 -8.10
N SER A 126 2.75 1.61 -6.90
CA SER A 126 1.73 0.69 -6.42
C SER A 126 0.32 1.07 -6.86
N TYR A 127 0.03 2.37 -7.00
CA TYR A 127 -1.31 2.88 -7.34
C TYR A 127 -1.42 3.13 -8.85
N ASN A 128 -2.60 2.90 -9.44
CA ASN A 128 -2.82 3.22 -10.86
C ASN A 128 -3.11 4.72 -11.04
N PHE A 129 -2.03 5.50 -11.07
CA PHE A 129 -2.12 6.96 -11.15
C PHE A 129 -2.90 7.45 -12.39
N LYS A 130 -2.73 6.79 -13.54
CA LYS A 130 -3.42 7.15 -14.79
C LYS A 130 -4.94 6.99 -14.66
N ARG A 131 -5.41 5.89 -14.06
CA ARG A 131 -6.86 5.60 -13.89
C ARG A 131 -7.58 6.71 -13.11
N GLY A 132 -6.88 7.38 -12.17
CA GLY A 132 -7.43 8.48 -11.39
C GLY A 132 -7.47 9.84 -12.09
N LEU A 133 -6.97 9.94 -13.32
CA LEU A 133 -6.84 11.19 -14.05
C LEU A 133 -7.74 11.23 -15.28
N ARG A 134 -8.13 12.45 -15.66
CA ARG A 134 -8.69 12.70 -17.00
C ARG A 134 -7.58 12.60 -18.05
N ASP A 135 -7.96 12.26 -19.27
CA ASP A 135 -7.02 12.11 -20.40
C ASP A 135 -6.18 13.36 -20.67
N GLU A 136 -6.75 14.56 -20.49
CA GLU A 136 -6.01 15.80 -20.73
C GLU A 136 -4.93 16.05 -19.68
N ALA A 137 -5.24 15.75 -18.41
CA ALA A 137 -4.27 15.84 -17.31
C ALA A 137 -3.17 14.79 -17.48
N TRP A 138 -3.53 13.57 -17.90
CA TRP A 138 -2.56 12.53 -18.21
C TRP A 138 -1.64 12.92 -19.37
N SER A 139 -2.20 13.50 -20.45
CA SER A 139 -1.43 13.98 -21.60
C SER A 139 -0.39 15.03 -21.18
N LEU A 140 -0.78 16.00 -20.34
CA LEU A 140 0.14 17.01 -19.81
C LEU A 140 1.32 16.38 -19.06
N ILE A 141 1.04 15.45 -18.14
CA ILE A 141 2.09 14.79 -17.34
C ILE A 141 3.03 13.96 -18.22
N LYS A 142 2.47 13.22 -19.19
CA LYS A 142 3.25 12.43 -20.14
C LYS A 142 4.18 13.32 -20.97
N ASN A 143 3.67 14.43 -21.49
CA ASN A 143 4.44 15.39 -22.27
C ASN A 143 5.58 16.02 -21.46
N ILE A 144 5.34 16.37 -20.19
CA ILE A 144 6.40 16.84 -19.29
C ILE A 144 7.50 15.78 -19.17
N LYS A 145 7.13 14.51 -18.91
CA LYS A 145 8.09 13.40 -18.81
C LYS A 145 8.87 13.18 -20.11
N ASP A 146 8.21 13.27 -21.26
CA ASP A 146 8.87 13.13 -22.58
C ASP A 146 9.90 14.22 -22.85
N ILE A 147 9.65 15.46 -22.41
CA ILE A 147 10.59 16.58 -22.56
C ILE A 147 11.81 16.42 -21.64
N ILE A 148 11.60 16.09 -20.37
CA ILE A 148 12.67 16.09 -19.36
C ILE A 148 13.45 14.77 -19.27
N ASP A 149 12.82 13.65 -19.64
CA ASP A 149 13.43 12.32 -19.62
C ASP A 149 12.96 11.51 -20.84
N PRO A 150 13.41 11.88 -22.05
CA PRO A 150 12.98 11.26 -23.30
C PRO A 150 13.34 9.77 -23.38
N LYS A 151 14.39 9.34 -22.66
CA LYS A 151 14.81 7.93 -22.59
C LYS A 151 14.08 7.14 -21.50
N LYS A 152 13.23 7.78 -20.70
CA LYS A 152 12.53 7.18 -19.54
C LYS A 152 13.49 6.48 -18.56
N ALA A 153 14.69 7.01 -18.40
CA ALA A 153 15.74 6.41 -17.57
C ALA A 153 15.54 6.70 -16.07
N ILE A 154 14.90 7.82 -15.72
CA ILE A 154 14.72 8.27 -14.35
C ILE A 154 13.50 7.59 -13.74
N ASN A 155 13.74 6.74 -12.73
CA ASN A 155 12.72 6.01 -11.95
C ASN A 155 11.69 5.27 -12.82
N PRO A 156 12.13 4.26 -13.59
CA PRO A 156 11.23 3.51 -14.48
C PRO A 156 10.11 2.84 -13.68
N GLY A 157 8.89 2.98 -14.19
CA GLY A 157 7.66 2.33 -13.74
C GLY A 157 6.85 3.15 -12.74
N ALA A 158 7.42 4.27 -12.28
CA ALA A 158 6.70 5.22 -11.43
C ALA A 158 5.56 5.88 -12.23
N LEU A 159 4.39 6.01 -11.58
CA LEU A 159 3.21 6.68 -12.12
C LEU A 159 2.74 6.17 -13.49
N SER A 160 3.13 4.96 -13.87
CA SER A 160 2.86 4.35 -15.17
C SER A 160 3.45 5.08 -16.38
N LEU A 161 4.59 5.78 -16.21
CA LEU A 161 5.20 6.63 -17.25
C LEU A 161 6.25 5.91 -18.13
N ASN A 162 6.24 4.57 -18.18
CA ASN A 162 7.21 3.80 -18.96
C ASN A 162 6.79 3.60 -20.42
N ALA A 163 7.77 3.34 -21.28
CA ALA A 163 7.55 3.06 -22.71
C ALA A 163 6.69 1.80 -22.97
N ASN A 164 6.65 0.84 -22.02
CA ASN A 164 6.01 -0.47 -22.17
C ASN A 164 5.11 -0.84 -20.97
N ASP A 165 4.50 0.12 -20.28
CA ASP A 165 3.63 -0.22 -19.16
C ASP A 165 2.35 -0.94 -19.64
N LYS A 166 2.20 -2.21 -19.27
CA LYS A 166 1.06 -3.08 -19.66
C LYS A 166 -0.11 -3.02 -18.67
N ARG A 167 -0.09 -2.08 -17.72
CA ARG A 167 -1.15 -1.88 -16.71
C ARG A 167 -2.30 -0.99 -17.20
N ASP A 168 -2.41 -0.83 -18.52
CA ASP A 168 -3.49 -0.16 -19.23
C ASP A 168 -4.67 -1.12 -19.48
#